data_AF-A0A9X4CBH6-F1
#
_entry.id   AF-A0A9X4CBH6-F1
#
_cell.length_a   1.000
_cell.length_b   1.000
_cell.length_c   1.000
_cell.angle_alpha   90.00
_cell.angle_beta   90.00
_cell.angle_gamma   90.00
#
_symmetry.space_group_name_H-M   'P 1'
#
loop_
_entity.id
_entity.type
_entity.pdbx_description
1 polymer ?
#
loop_
_entity_poly.entity_id
_entity_poly.type
_entity_poly.pdbx_seq_one_letter_code
_entity_poly.pdbx_strand_id
1 'polypeptide(L)'
;MPAVIMQFVSHPRPGSDLATVLQLAKEGATLWRKHGADVSYWSVIGGEIGNYAFVARFDSVEAYGRTLASLGADPAFVEFQAKRLKAGQSDWVRSNIAVQVDL
;
A
#
# COMPACT_ATOMS: atom_id res chain seq x y z
N MET A 1 8.69 7.28 -20.09
CA MET A 1 7.47 6.51 -19.75
C MET A 1 6.82 7.18 -18.55
N PRO A 2 5.49 7.30 -18.47
CA PRO A 2 4.85 8.04 -17.39
C PRO A 2 5.05 7.34 -16.04
N ALA A 3 5.32 8.12 -15.00
CA ALA A 3 5.36 7.62 -13.63
C ALA A 3 4.01 7.02 -13.24
N VAL A 4 4.01 6.04 -12.35
CA VAL A 4 2.81 5.36 -11.85
C VAL A 4 2.66 5.64 -10.36
N ILE A 5 1.43 5.88 -9.93
CA ILE A 5 1.06 5.84 -8.52
C ILE A 5 -0.02 4.78 -8.34
N MET A 6 0.17 3.92 -7.36
CA MET A 6 -0.85 3.00 -6.88
C MET A 6 -1.17 3.33 -5.42
N GLN A 7 -2.44 3.42 -5.09
CA GLN A 7 -2.91 3.72 -3.75
C GLN A 7 -3.90 2.66 -3.27
N PHE A 8 -3.72 2.23 -2.02
CA PHE A 8 -4.68 1.43 -1.27
C PHE A 8 -5.18 2.24 -0.08
N VAL A 9 -6.50 2.41 0.02
CA VAL A 9 -7.13 3.10 1.13
C VAL A 9 -7.84 2.08 2.00
N SER A 10 -7.56 2.15 3.30
CA SER A 10 -8.16 1.29 4.32
C SER A 10 -8.71 2.08 5.49
N HIS A 11 -9.76 1.59 6.11
CA HIS A 11 -10.34 2.16 7.31
C HIS A 11 -10.09 1.21 8.51
N PRO A 12 -9.46 1.67 9.60
CA PRO A 12 -9.39 0.87 10.83
C PRO A 12 -10.79 0.50 11.32
N ARG A 13 -11.00 -0.76 11.70
CA ARG A 13 -12.29 -1.20 12.25
C ARG A 13 -12.55 -0.59 13.63
N PRO A 14 -13.81 -0.51 14.08
CA PRO A 14 -14.11 -0.23 15.47
C PRO A 14 -13.37 -1.20 16.40
N GLY A 15 -12.65 -0.68 17.39
CA GLY A 15 -11.86 -1.46 18.33
C GLY A 15 -10.49 -1.92 17.81
N SER A 16 -10.06 -1.47 16.63
CA SER A 16 -8.71 -1.75 16.13
C SER A 16 -7.62 -1.17 17.03
N ASP A 17 -6.53 -1.91 17.15
CA ASP A 17 -5.28 -1.41 17.71
C ASP A 17 -4.50 -0.66 16.61
N LEU A 18 -4.49 0.66 16.73
CA LEU A 18 -3.79 1.52 15.77
C LEU A 18 -2.27 1.25 15.75
N ALA A 19 -1.66 0.83 16.86
CA ALA A 19 -0.25 0.48 16.86
C ALA A 19 0.03 -0.72 15.94
N THR A 20 -0.82 -1.74 16.00
CA THR A 20 -0.77 -2.88 15.08
C THR A 20 -1.01 -2.45 13.63
N VAL A 21 -1.96 -1.55 13.35
CA VAL A 21 -2.20 -1.03 11.98
C VAL A 21 -0.94 -0.36 11.43
N LEU A 22 -0.32 0.55 12.20
CA LEU A 22 0.88 1.27 11.78
C LEU A 22 2.08 0.34 11.61
N GLN A 23 2.22 -0.67 12.48
CA GLN A 23 3.27 -1.67 12.37
C GLN A 23 3.12 -2.51 11.10
N LEU A 24 1.90 -2.98 10.79
CA LEU A 24 1.63 -3.70 9.54
C LEU A 24 1.88 -2.82 8.30
N ALA A 25 1.52 -1.54 8.35
CA ALA A 25 1.82 -0.60 7.28
C ALA A 25 3.33 -0.42 7.06
N LYS A 26 4.11 -0.35 8.15
CA LYS A 26 5.58 -0.25 8.10
C LYS A 26 6.23 -1.52 7.53
N GLU A 27 5.76 -2.69 7.92
CA GLU A 27 6.22 -3.98 7.39
C GLU A 27 5.92 -4.09 5.89
N GLY A 28 4.67 -3.78 5.49
CA GLY A 28 4.28 -3.70 4.09
C GLY A 28 5.18 -2.73 3.32
N ALA A 29 5.39 -1.52 3.84
CA ALA A 29 6.25 -0.53 3.20
C ALA A 29 7.69 -1.03 2.99
N THR A 30 8.22 -1.79 3.94
CA THR A 30 9.55 -2.40 3.82
C THR A 30 9.61 -3.40 2.66
N LEU A 31 8.59 -4.25 2.52
CA LEU A 31 8.50 -5.22 1.41
C LEU A 31 8.35 -4.52 0.06
N TRP A 32 7.45 -3.53 -0.05
CA TRP A 32 7.26 -2.77 -1.28
C TRP A 32 8.54 -2.02 -1.71
N ARG A 33 9.24 -1.39 -0.76
CA ARG A 33 10.52 -0.70 -1.03
C ARG A 33 11.62 -1.65 -1.45
N LYS A 34 11.71 -2.84 -0.84
CA LYS A 34 12.65 -3.90 -1.25
C LYS A 34 12.51 -4.24 -2.74
N HIS A 35 11.31 -4.17 -3.29
CA HIS A 35 11.01 -4.49 -4.69
C HIS A 35 10.95 -3.26 -5.61
N GLY A 36 11.41 -2.09 -5.16
CA GLY A 36 11.62 -0.92 -6.01
C GLY A 36 10.49 0.12 -6.03
N ALA A 37 9.49 -0.01 -5.17
CA ALA A 37 8.50 1.05 -4.98
C ALA A 37 9.02 2.17 -4.06
N ASP A 38 8.76 3.42 -4.37
CA ASP A 38 8.79 4.49 -3.37
C ASP A 38 7.46 4.50 -2.60
N VAL A 39 7.50 4.45 -1.27
CA VAL A 39 6.31 4.22 -0.45
C VAL A 39 6.12 5.32 0.57
N SER A 40 4.89 5.83 0.65
CA SER A 40 4.42 6.74 1.69
C SER A 40 3.11 6.25 2.30
N TYR A 41 2.82 6.68 3.52
CA TYR A 41 1.60 6.33 4.25
C TYR A 41 0.98 7.58 4.85
N TRP A 42 -0.32 7.78 4.62
CA TRP A 42 -1.01 9.04 4.88
C TRP A 42 -2.24 8.81 5.73
N SER A 43 -2.48 9.67 6.71
CA SER A 43 -3.79 9.81 7.34
C SER A 43 -4.66 10.74 6.48
N VAL A 44 -5.87 10.32 6.15
CA VAL A 44 -6.81 11.11 5.35
C VAL A 44 -7.57 12.08 6.27
N ILE A 45 -7.40 13.38 6.02
CA ILE A 45 -7.97 14.45 6.85
C ILE A 45 -9.16 15.18 6.19
N GLY A 46 -9.60 14.75 5.01
CA GLY A 46 -10.74 15.35 4.30
C GLY A 46 -11.36 14.40 3.26
N GLY A 47 -12.66 14.55 2.99
CA GLY A 47 -13.44 13.69 2.09
C GLY A 47 -13.77 12.31 2.69
N GLU A 48 -12.73 11.53 3.03
CA GLU A 48 -12.85 10.21 3.66
C GLU A 48 -12.08 10.18 4.99
N ILE A 49 -12.49 11.04 5.93
CA ILE A 49 -11.79 11.23 7.21
C ILE A 49 -11.73 9.92 8.00
N GLY A 50 -10.56 9.65 8.58
CA GLY A 50 -10.29 8.44 9.39
C GLY A 50 -9.73 7.27 8.58
N ASN A 51 -9.72 7.37 7.25
CA ASN A 51 -9.00 6.43 6.40
C ASN A 51 -7.49 6.66 6.46
N TYR A 52 -6.75 5.61 6.11
CA TYR A 52 -5.33 5.68 5.81
C TYR A 52 -5.06 5.26 4.38
N ALA A 53 -4.14 5.95 3.71
CA ALA A 53 -3.72 5.67 2.35
C ALA A 53 -2.27 5.19 2.30
N PHE A 54 -2.07 3.94 1.87
CA PHE A 54 -0.77 3.42 1.47
C PHE A 54 -0.55 3.73 -0.01
N VAL A 55 0.51 4.48 -0.30
CA VAL A 55 0.81 4.97 -1.65
C VAL A 55 2.17 4.43 -2.08
N ALA A 56 2.18 3.70 -3.20
CA ALA A 56 3.38 3.22 -3.88
C ALA A 56 3.56 3.95 -5.20
N ARG A 57 4.72 4.59 -5.39
CA ARG A 57 5.10 5.33 -6.60
C ARG A 57 6.20 4.57 -7.35
N PHE A 58 6.15 4.67 -8.67
CA PHE A 58 7.10 4.07 -9.61
C PHE A 58 7.45 5.08 -10.70
N ASP A 59 8.68 5.06 -11.17
CA ASP A 59 9.14 6.01 -12.21
C ASP A 59 8.59 5.70 -13.60
N SER A 60 8.05 4.49 -13.81
CA SER A 60 7.45 4.08 -15.08
C SER A 60 6.47 2.93 -14.91
N VAL A 61 5.63 2.71 -15.93
CA VAL A 61 4.77 1.51 -16.05
C VAL A 61 5.57 0.22 -16.02
N GLU A 62 6.76 0.20 -16.63
CA GLU A 62 7.63 -0.97 -16.61
C GLU A 62 8.19 -1.26 -15.21
N ALA A 63 8.61 -0.21 -14.48
CA ALA A 63 9.04 -0.35 -13.09
C ALA A 63 7.91 -0.87 -12.20
N TYR A 64 6.70 -0.34 -12.36
CA TYR A 64 5.50 -0.85 -11.69
C TYR A 64 5.27 -2.35 -11.97
N GLY A 65 5.31 -2.77 -13.24
CA GLY A 65 5.12 -4.16 -13.63
C GLY A 65 6.17 -5.10 -13.02
N ARG A 66 7.45 -4.70 -13.07
CA ARG A 66 8.56 -5.46 -12.45
C ARG A 66 8.39 -5.57 -10.94
N THR A 67 8.06 -4.47 -10.25
CA THR A 67 7.84 -4.50 -8.80
C THR A 67 6.71 -5.44 -8.43
N LEU A 68 5.57 -5.40 -9.13
CA LEU A 68 4.46 -6.34 -8.84
C LEU A 68 4.83 -7.80 -9.08
N ALA A 69 5.56 -8.09 -10.16
CA ALA A 69 6.02 -9.44 -10.45
C ALA A 69 6.96 -9.95 -9.35
N SER A 70 7.94 -9.13 -8.93
CA SER A 70 8.89 -9.48 -7.87
C SER A 70 8.21 -9.63 -6.51
N LEU A 71 7.26 -8.75 -6.18
CA LEU A 71 6.50 -8.79 -4.95
C LEU A 71 5.61 -10.04 -4.88
N GLY A 72 4.93 -10.39 -5.98
CA GLY A 72 4.10 -11.59 -6.08
C GLY A 72 4.89 -12.90 -6.01
N ALA A 73 6.17 -12.87 -6.38
CA ALA A 73 7.08 -14.00 -6.27
C ALA A 73 7.79 -14.09 -4.90
N ASP A 74 7.69 -13.08 -4.03
CA ASP A 74 8.34 -13.06 -2.72
C ASP A 74 7.51 -13.80 -1.65
N PRO A 75 7.98 -14.93 -1.11
CA PRO A 75 7.27 -15.66 -0.07
C PRO A 75 7.00 -14.80 1.19
N ALA A 76 7.91 -13.88 1.53
CA ALA A 76 7.73 -13.00 2.68
C ALA A 76 6.53 -12.06 2.48
N PHE A 77 6.20 -11.71 1.24
CA PHE A 77 5.00 -10.92 0.94
C PHE A 77 3.73 -11.74 1.11
N VAL A 78 3.73 -13.01 0.71
CA VAL A 78 2.61 -13.94 0.94
C VAL A 78 2.35 -14.13 2.44
N GLU A 79 3.39 -14.38 3.21
CA GLU A 79 3.32 -14.50 4.68
C GLU A 79 2.79 -13.21 5.33
N PHE A 80 3.29 -12.05 4.89
CA PHE A 80 2.81 -10.76 5.34
C PHE A 80 1.31 -10.56 5.07
N GLN A 81 0.84 -10.93 3.87
CA GLN A 81 -0.58 -10.82 3.52
C GLN A 81 -1.47 -11.70 4.41
N ALA A 82 -1.02 -12.94 4.69
CA ALA A 82 -1.72 -13.82 5.64
C ALA A 82 -1.73 -13.25 7.06
N LYS A 83 -0.60 -12.73 7.54
CA LYS A 83 -0.50 -12.04 8.84
C LYS A 83 -1.45 -10.85 8.93
N ARG A 84 -1.46 -9.98 7.91
CA ARG A 84 -2.33 -8.81 7.83
C ARG A 84 -3.81 -9.20 7.86
N LEU A 85 -4.19 -10.21 7.10
CA LEU A 85 -5.57 -10.71 7.06
C LEU A 85 -5.99 -11.26 8.43
N LYS A 86 -5.15 -12.08 9.06
CA LYS A 86 -5.42 -12.65 10.39
C LYS A 86 -5.54 -11.56 11.47
N ALA A 87 -4.73 -10.51 11.39
CA ALA A 87 -4.80 -9.40 12.33
C ALA A 87 -6.14 -8.65 12.27
N GLY A 88 -6.80 -8.61 11.09
CA GLY A 88 -8.18 -8.15 10.95
C GLY A 88 -8.43 -6.70 11.36
N GLN A 89 -7.40 -5.85 11.33
CA GLN A 89 -7.44 -4.50 11.92
C GLN A 89 -8.08 -3.43 11.03
N SER A 90 -8.28 -3.67 9.74
CA SER A 90 -8.81 -2.66 8.83
C SER A 90 -9.59 -3.26 7.69
N ASP A 91 -10.61 -2.54 7.23
CA ASP A 91 -11.36 -2.85 6.01
C ASP A 91 -10.74 -2.13 4.81
N TRP A 92 -10.80 -2.80 3.66
CA TRP A 92 -10.43 -2.18 2.39
C TRP A 92 -11.56 -1.25 1.95
N VAL A 93 -11.26 0.03 1.74
CA VAL A 93 -12.20 1.03 1.23
C VAL A 93 -12.13 1.10 -0.30
N ARG A 94 -10.95 1.37 -0.85
CA ARG A 94 -10.73 1.47 -2.31
C ARG A 94 -9.27 1.27 -2.69
N SER A 95 -9.03 1.08 -3.98
CA SER A 95 -7.70 1.16 -4.58
C SER A 95 -7.77 1.77 -5.96
N ASN A 96 -6.72 2.47 -6.36
CA ASN A 96 -6.59 3.01 -7.70
C ASN A 96 -5.13 2.95 -8.17
N ILE A 97 -4.97 2.98 -9.48
CA ILE A 97 -3.69 3.11 -10.17
C ILE A 97 -3.84 4.25 -11.16
N ALA A 98 -2.85 5.13 -11.21
CA ALA A 98 -2.82 6.28 -12.12
C ALA A 98 -1.45 6.42 -12.75
N VAL A 99 -1.43 6.91 -13.99
CA VAL A 99 -0.22 7.33 -14.69
C VAL A 99 -0.13 8.85 -14.68
N GLN A 100 1.09 9.38 -14.56
CA GLN A 100 1.34 10.80 -14.76
C GLN A 100 1.08 11.17 -16.22
N VAL A 101 0.38 12.28 -16.45
CA VAL A 101 0.17 12.88 -17.78
C VAL A 101 0.90 14.22 -17.84
N ASP A 102 1.31 14.61 -19.04
CA ASP A 102 1.87 15.94 -19.29
C ASP A 102 0.75 16.99 -19.22
N LEU A 103 1.10 18.21 -18.81
CA LEU A 103 0.17 19.35 -18.68
C LEU A 103 0.42 20.38 -19.77
#